data_AF-A0A844T7P3-F1
#
_entry.id   AF-A0A844T7P3-F1
#
_cell.length_a   1.000
_cell.length_b   1.000
_cell.length_c   1.000
_cell.angle_alpha   90.00
_cell.angle_beta   90.00
_cell.angle_gamma   90.00
#
_symmetry.space_group_name_H-M   'P 1'
#
loop_
_entity.id
_entity.type
_entity.pdbx_description
1 polymer ?
#
loop_
_entity_poly.entity_id
_entity_poly.type
_entity_poly.pdbx_seq_one_letter_code
_entity_poly.pdbx_strand_id
1 'polypeptide(L)'
;MRRLLLLAAALLATFSAASAQSSQPYGGLEQRPIKALSHQQVDDLRGGRGMGLALAAELNGYPGPSHVLELGDRLDLTADQRVQVQRLFDQMKQEAIPLGHKLVAQERELDNLFATRAVTSESLKTTIAAIAETQGQLRESHLKYHLSTAALLNQGQMQRYAELRGYQRADDTGGHKHRH
;
A
#
# COMPACT_ATOMS: atom_id res chain seq x y z
N MET A 1 -49.52 48.41 21.92
CA MET A 1 -50.05 48.50 20.53
C MET A 1 -48.89 48.85 19.60
N ARG A 2 -48.86 48.24 18.41
CA ARG A 2 -48.22 48.67 17.13
C ARG A 2 -47.53 50.06 17.17
N ARG A 3 -46.37 50.36 16.57
CA ARG A 3 -45.57 49.78 15.47
C ARG A 3 -44.40 50.78 15.22
N LEU A 4 -43.28 50.29 14.65
CA LEU A 4 -42.33 51.01 13.76
C LEU A 4 -41.53 52.19 14.40
N LEU A 5 -40.21 52.33 14.31
CA LEU A 5 -39.30 52.48 13.15
C LEU A 5 -37.97 52.97 13.80
N LEU A 6 -36.75 52.47 13.56
CA LEU A 6 -35.92 52.66 12.36
C LEU A 6 -34.55 52.00 12.59
N LEU A 7 -34.00 51.50 11.49
CA LEU A 7 -32.67 50.93 11.31
C LEU A 7 -31.56 51.76 11.96
N ALA A 8 -30.68 51.09 12.71
CA ALA A 8 -29.31 51.53 12.95
C ALA A 8 -28.37 50.37 12.59
N ALA A 9 -27.40 50.70 11.75
CA ALA A 9 -26.46 49.80 11.09
C ALA A 9 -25.39 49.24 12.03
N ALA A 10 -24.62 48.29 11.46
CA ALA A 10 -23.38 47.66 11.92
C ALA A 10 -23.53 46.28 12.58
N LEU A 11 -22.47 45.47 12.40
CA LEU A 11 -22.26 44.05 12.73
C LEU A 11 -22.61 43.07 11.59
N LEU A 12 -21.74 42.19 11.10
CA LEU A 12 -20.37 41.81 11.45
C LEU A 12 -19.70 41.34 10.16
N ALA A 13 -18.53 41.88 9.84
CA ALA A 13 -17.61 41.19 8.93
C ALA A 13 -17.19 39.90 9.63
N THR A 14 -17.72 38.76 9.21
CA THR A 14 -17.25 37.44 9.63
C THR A 14 -15.85 37.26 9.07
N PHE A 15 -14.83 37.65 9.84
CA PHE A 15 -13.49 37.10 9.67
C PHE A 15 -13.61 35.61 10.01
N SER A 16 -13.78 34.78 8.98
CA SER A 16 -13.38 33.38 9.08
C SER A 16 -11.88 33.40 9.28
N ALA A 17 -11.45 33.43 10.55
CA ALA A 17 -10.15 32.90 10.93
C ALA A 17 -10.23 31.40 10.64
N ALA A 18 -10.07 31.04 9.37
CA ALA A 18 -9.61 29.71 9.03
C ALA A 18 -8.29 29.57 9.77
N SER A 19 -8.34 28.85 10.89
CA SER A 19 -7.16 28.39 11.57
C SER A 19 -6.35 27.67 10.50
N ALA A 20 -5.29 28.33 10.02
CA ALA A 20 -4.23 27.67 9.31
C ALA A 20 -3.67 26.67 10.31
N GLN A 21 -4.22 25.45 10.29
CA GLN A 21 -3.66 24.31 10.96
C GLN A 21 -2.19 24.33 10.56
N SER A 22 -1.29 24.59 11.50
CA SER A 22 0.13 24.51 11.24
C SER A 22 0.41 23.07 10.82
N SER A 23 0.39 22.80 9.52
CA SER A 23 0.70 21.50 8.98
C SER A 23 2.21 21.37 9.12
N GLN A 24 2.64 20.90 10.29
CA GLN A 24 3.96 20.35 10.47
C GLN A 24 3.85 18.88 10.03
N PRO A 25 4.01 18.54 8.73
CA PRO A 25 3.76 17.18 8.23
C PRO A 25 4.66 16.14 8.91
N TYR A 26 5.75 16.58 9.53
CA TYR A 26 6.73 15.75 10.23
C TYR A 26 6.70 15.92 11.75
N GLY A 27 5.87 16.82 12.30
CA GLY A 27 5.78 17.03 13.75
C GLY A 27 5.29 15.77 14.46
N GLY A 28 6.01 15.33 15.48
CA GLY A 28 5.76 14.09 16.22
C GLY A 28 6.41 12.85 15.60
N LEU A 29 6.88 12.91 14.34
CA LEU A 29 7.56 11.78 13.72
C LEU A 29 8.97 11.58 14.30
N GLU A 30 9.56 12.62 14.90
CA GLU A 30 10.84 12.54 15.61
C GLU A 30 10.80 11.60 16.82
N GLN A 31 9.62 11.23 17.32
CA GLN A 31 9.47 10.28 18.43
C GLN A 31 9.45 8.81 17.96
N ARG A 32 9.39 8.56 16.64
CA ARG A 32 9.40 7.19 16.13
C ARG A 32 10.75 6.51 16.41
N PRO A 33 10.78 5.18 16.65
CA PRO A 33 12.01 4.44 16.81
C PRO A 33 12.83 4.30 15.51
N ILE A 34 12.19 4.46 14.35
CA ILE A 34 12.81 4.59 13.02
C ILE A 34 12.05 5.69 12.31
N LYS A 35 12.67 6.82 11.98
CA LYS A 35 11.91 8.01 11.51
C LYS A 35 11.17 7.78 10.20
N ALA A 36 11.80 7.05 9.28
CA ALA A 36 11.27 6.74 7.95
C ALA A 36 10.10 5.73 7.96
N LEU A 37 9.95 4.93 9.02
CA LEU A 37 8.97 3.85 9.08
C LEU A 37 7.95 4.07 10.21
N SER A 38 6.67 3.99 9.87
CA SER A 38 5.61 3.87 10.87
C SER A 38 5.67 2.50 11.58
N HIS A 39 5.03 2.38 12.74
CA HIS A 39 4.92 1.10 13.46
C HIS A 39 4.24 0.03 12.58
N GLN A 40 3.17 0.42 11.87
CA GLN A 40 2.47 -0.47 10.95
C GLN A 40 3.40 -0.98 9.84
N GLN A 41 4.21 -0.12 9.23
CA GLN A 41 5.17 -0.54 8.20
C GLN A 41 6.23 -1.49 8.76
N VAL A 42 6.70 -1.26 9.99
CA VAL A 42 7.63 -2.19 10.66
C VAL A 42 6.99 -3.57 10.85
N ASP A 43 5.74 -3.59 11.32
CA ASP A 43 5.00 -4.84 11.53
C ASP A 43 4.65 -5.52 10.20
N ASP A 44 4.36 -4.74 9.15
CA ASP A 44 4.09 -5.22 7.80
C ASP A 44 5.33 -5.88 7.20
N LEU A 45 6.48 -5.21 7.28
CA LEU A 45 7.76 -5.73 6.81
C LEU A 45 8.15 -7.01 7.55
N ARG A 46 8.13 -7.01 8.89
CA ARG A 46 8.43 -8.21 9.69
C ARG A 46 7.42 -9.31 9.45
N GLY A 47 6.18 -8.95 9.15
CA GLY A 47 5.13 -9.86 8.73
C GLY A 47 5.18 -10.24 7.26
N GLY A 48 6.18 -9.86 6.46
CA GLY A 48 6.25 -10.16 5.02
C GLY A 48 5.00 -9.73 4.24
N ARG A 49 4.35 -8.64 4.64
CA ARG A 49 3.15 -8.10 3.99
C ARG A 49 3.55 -7.19 2.83
N GLY A 50 2.78 -7.25 1.75
CA GLY A 50 3.12 -6.60 0.49
C GLY A 50 3.05 -5.08 0.49
N MET A 51 2.24 -4.44 1.36
CA MET A 51 2.11 -2.96 1.41
C MET A 51 1.96 -2.26 0.04
N GLY A 52 1.36 -2.91 -0.94
CA GLY A 52 1.23 -2.39 -2.31
C GLY A 52 2.42 -2.63 -3.25
N LEU A 53 3.47 -3.34 -2.83
CA LEU A 53 4.65 -3.66 -3.65
C LEU A 53 4.32 -4.39 -4.97
N ALA A 54 3.25 -5.19 -4.97
CA ALA A 54 2.78 -5.93 -6.14
C ALA A 54 1.59 -5.28 -6.87
N LEU A 55 1.26 -4.01 -6.63
CA LEU A 55 0.13 -3.35 -7.33
C LEU A 55 0.26 -3.39 -8.86
N ALA A 56 1.48 -3.36 -9.39
CA ALA A 56 1.71 -3.51 -10.83
C ALA A 56 1.21 -4.87 -11.37
N ALA A 57 1.31 -5.93 -10.59
CA ALA A 57 0.76 -7.23 -10.94
C ALA A 57 -0.74 -7.28 -10.66
N GLU A 58 -1.14 -6.96 -9.43
CA GLU A 58 -2.52 -7.06 -8.96
C GLU A 58 -3.51 -6.28 -9.85
N LEU A 59 -3.21 -5.01 -10.14
CA LEU A 59 -4.09 -4.15 -10.92
C LEU A 59 -4.04 -4.42 -12.43
N ASN A 60 -3.13 -5.29 -12.88
CA ASN A 60 -3.07 -5.76 -14.27
C ASN A 60 -3.50 -7.23 -14.39
N GLY A 61 -4.30 -7.71 -13.44
CA GLY A 61 -4.94 -9.02 -13.53
C GLY A 61 -4.04 -10.19 -13.12
N TYR A 62 -2.96 -9.98 -12.39
CA TYR A 62 -2.15 -11.05 -11.82
C TYR A 62 -2.47 -11.19 -10.33
N PRO A 63 -3.31 -12.16 -9.93
CA PRO A 63 -3.80 -12.26 -8.56
C PRO A 63 -2.72 -12.73 -7.58
N GLY A 64 -2.72 -12.17 -6.38
CA GLY A 64 -1.82 -12.61 -5.30
C GLY A 64 -2.29 -13.88 -4.59
N PRO A 65 -1.38 -14.76 -4.12
CA PRO A 65 -1.75 -16.04 -3.53
C PRO A 65 -2.63 -15.90 -2.28
N SER A 66 -2.40 -14.88 -1.45
CA SER A 66 -3.22 -14.62 -0.25
C SER A 66 -4.69 -14.37 -0.61
N HIS A 67 -4.96 -13.57 -1.63
CA HIS A 67 -6.32 -13.22 -2.03
C HIS A 67 -7.01 -14.36 -2.79
N VAL A 68 -6.24 -15.16 -3.53
CA VAL A 68 -6.76 -16.37 -4.18
C VAL A 68 -7.18 -17.41 -3.14
N LEU A 69 -6.40 -17.59 -2.07
CA LEU A 69 -6.78 -18.47 -0.95
C LEU A 69 -8.03 -17.97 -0.23
N GLU A 70 -8.11 -16.67 0.06
CA GLU A 70 -9.28 -16.03 0.67
C GLU A 70 -10.56 -16.24 -0.16
N LEU A 71 -10.44 -16.16 -1.48
CA LEU A 71 -11.56 -16.31 -2.42
C LEU A 71 -11.75 -17.75 -2.91
N GLY A 72 -11.04 -18.74 -2.35
CA GLY A 72 -10.89 -20.06 -2.95
C GLY A 72 -12.21 -20.76 -3.31
N ASP A 73 -13.21 -20.68 -2.42
CA ASP A 73 -14.54 -21.27 -2.66
C ASP A 73 -15.30 -20.54 -3.78
N ARG A 74 -15.17 -19.22 -3.85
CA ARG A 74 -15.86 -18.37 -4.85
C ARG A 74 -15.20 -18.42 -6.22
N LEU A 75 -13.98 -18.95 -6.28
CA LEU A 75 -13.20 -19.23 -7.49
C LEU A 75 -13.28 -20.70 -7.91
N ASP A 76 -14.04 -21.53 -7.18
CA ASP A 76 -14.12 -22.97 -7.40
C ASP A 76 -12.73 -23.63 -7.50
N LEU A 77 -11.79 -23.23 -6.64
CA LEU A 77 -10.44 -23.80 -6.65
C LEU A 77 -10.50 -25.30 -6.36
N THR A 78 -9.87 -26.09 -7.23
CA THR A 78 -9.68 -27.52 -6.99
C THR A 78 -8.81 -27.75 -5.76
N ALA A 79 -8.89 -28.94 -5.17
CA ALA A 79 -8.01 -29.31 -4.05
C ALA A 79 -6.53 -29.13 -4.41
N ASP A 80 -6.14 -29.53 -5.61
CA ASP A 80 -4.75 -29.38 -6.10
C ASP A 80 -4.35 -27.92 -6.30
N GLN A 81 -5.25 -27.06 -6.81
CA GLN A 81 -4.98 -25.63 -6.90
C GLN A 81 -4.77 -25.00 -5.53
N ARG A 82 -5.61 -25.34 -4.53
CA ARG A 82 -5.45 -24.82 -3.16
C ARG A 82 -4.11 -25.21 -2.55
N VAL A 83 -3.69 -26.47 -2.70
CA VAL A 83 -2.38 -26.93 -2.22
C VAL A 83 -1.24 -26.17 -2.90
N GLN A 84 -1.33 -25.96 -4.21
CA GLN A 84 -0.29 -25.24 -4.95
C GLN A 84 -0.23 -23.74 -4.59
N VAL A 85 -1.38 -23.07 -4.49
CA VAL A 85 -1.42 -21.66 -4.08
C VAL A 85 -0.98 -21.48 -2.63
N GLN A 86 -1.33 -22.40 -1.72
CA GLN A 86 -0.84 -22.38 -0.33
C GLN A 86 0.68 -22.50 -0.30
N ARG A 87 1.26 -23.40 -1.09
CA ARG A 87 2.73 -23.52 -1.22
C ARG A 87 3.36 -22.21 -1.70
N LEU A 88 2.77 -21.57 -2.71
CA LEU A 88 3.26 -20.27 -3.20
C LEU A 88 3.16 -19.18 -2.12
N PHE A 89 2.08 -19.14 -1.35
CA PHE A 89 1.94 -18.21 -0.22
C PHE A 89 3.02 -18.44 0.84
N ASP A 90 3.24 -19.69 1.23
CA ASP A 90 4.22 -20.05 2.26
C ASP A 90 5.65 -19.72 1.80
N GLN A 91 5.99 -20.01 0.55
CA GLN A 91 7.29 -19.67 -0.01
C GLN A 91 7.49 -18.15 -0.12
N MET A 92 6.47 -17.39 -0.55
CA MET A 92 6.51 -15.91 -0.52
C MET A 92 6.83 -15.39 0.87
N LYS A 93 6.21 -15.97 1.90
CA LYS A 93 6.41 -15.59 3.29
C LYS A 93 7.82 -15.93 3.78
N GLN A 94 8.34 -17.11 3.41
CA GLN A 94 9.71 -17.52 3.73
C GLN A 94 10.76 -16.59 3.11
N GLU A 95 10.49 -16.04 1.93
CA GLU A 95 11.39 -15.06 1.27
C GLU A 95 11.21 -13.63 1.82
N ALA A 96 9.97 -13.16 1.95
CA ALA A 96 9.67 -11.78 2.29
C ALA A 96 9.97 -11.42 3.76
N ILE A 97 9.77 -12.35 4.70
CA ILE A 97 9.99 -12.08 6.13
C ILE A 97 11.47 -11.72 6.42
N PRO A 98 12.47 -12.54 6.04
CA PRO A 98 13.87 -12.19 6.26
C PRO A 98 14.27 -10.86 5.62
N LEU A 99 13.77 -10.57 4.40
CA LEU A 99 14.01 -9.30 3.71
C LEU A 99 13.39 -8.12 4.46
N GLY A 100 12.17 -8.25 4.98
CA GLY A 100 11.53 -7.22 5.78
C GLY A 100 12.26 -6.96 7.10
N HIS A 101 12.74 -8.00 7.79
CA HIS A 101 13.59 -7.84 8.97
C HIS A 101 14.90 -7.12 8.64
N LYS A 102 15.55 -7.49 7.53
CA LYS A 102 16.78 -6.85 7.04
C LYS A 102 16.55 -5.37 6.72
N LEU A 103 15.47 -5.04 6.00
CA LEU A 103 15.14 -3.66 5.66
C LEU A 103 14.90 -2.81 6.91
N VAL A 104 14.14 -3.32 7.89
CA VAL A 104 13.94 -2.62 9.18
C VAL A 104 15.26 -2.36 9.90
N ALA A 105 16.20 -3.30 9.86
CA ALA A 105 17.51 -3.12 10.48
C ALA A 105 18.35 -2.07 9.73
N GLN A 106 18.35 -2.09 8.39
CA GLN A 106 19.08 -1.13 7.57
C GLN A 106 18.54 0.29 7.71
N GLU A 107 17.21 0.47 7.77
CA GLU A 107 16.58 1.77 8.02
C GLU A 107 16.91 2.31 9.41
N ARG A 108 17.00 1.43 10.42
CA ARG A 108 17.45 1.82 11.75
C ARG A 108 18.92 2.24 11.75
N GLU A 109 19.77 1.54 11.01
CA GLU A 109 21.19 1.89 10.91
C GLU A 109 21.38 3.25 10.23
N LEU A 110 20.65 3.50 9.13
CA LEU A 110 20.65 4.81 8.47
C LEU A 110 20.22 5.92 9.44
N ASP A 111 19.14 5.70 10.20
CA ASP A 111 18.66 6.66 11.20
C ASP A 111 19.73 6.94 12.28
N ASN A 112 20.40 5.89 12.78
CA ASN A 112 21.46 6.00 13.79
C ASN A 112 22.67 6.79 13.29
N LEU A 113 23.09 6.58 12.03
CA LEU A 113 24.22 7.31 11.44
C LEU A 113 23.96 8.83 11.39
N PHE A 114 22.73 9.23 11.07
CA PHE A 114 22.32 10.64 11.11
C PHE A 114 22.17 11.15 12.55
N ALA A 115 21.51 10.40 13.42
CA ALA A 115 21.26 10.80 14.82
C ALA A 115 22.56 11.04 15.59
N THR A 116 23.59 10.23 15.34
CA THR A 116 24.90 10.34 15.99
C THR A 116 25.87 11.26 15.26
N ARG A 117 25.47 11.85 14.12
CA ARG A 117 26.33 12.66 13.23
C ARG A 117 27.58 11.91 12.74
N ALA A 118 27.51 10.59 12.64
CA ALA A 118 28.59 9.72 12.15
C ALA A 118 28.52 9.47 10.63
N VAL A 119 27.45 9.89 9.97
CA VAL A 119 27.28 9.72 8.52
C VAL A 119 28.36 10.46 7.71
N THR A 120 28.92 9.78 6.72
CA THR A 120 29.83 10.34 5.71
C THR A 120 29.24 10.11 4.32
N SER A 121 29.76 10.78 3.30
CA SER A 121 29.32 10.55 1.91
C SER A 121 29.49 9.08 1.48
N GLU A 122 30.54 8.41 1.96
CA GLU A 122 30.82 7.00 1.67
C GLU A 122 29.85 6.06 2.41
N SER A 123 29.65 6.28 3.71
CA SER A 123 28.74 5.43 4.50
C SER A 123 27.28 5.62 4.06
N LEU A 124 26.90 6.84 3.68
CA LEU A 124 25.59 7.12 3.08
C LEU A 124 25.39 6.34 1.78
N LYS A 125 26.33 6.45 0.82
CA LYS A 125 26.23 5.75 -0.46
C LYS A 125 26.09 4.24 -0.28
N THR A 126 26.89 3.67 0.61
CA THR A 126 26.89 2.23 0.91
C THR A 126 25.58 1.78 1.55
N THR A 127 25.10 2.52 2.55
CA THR A 127 23.86 2.20 3.27
C THR A 127 22.64 2.29 2.36
N ILE A 128 22.54 3.35 1.55
CA ILE A 128 21.43 3.53 0.61
C ILE A 128 21.42 2.44 -0.47
N ALA A 129 22.60 2.06 -1.00
CA ALA A 129 22.68 0.96 -1.97
C ALA A 129 22.17 -0.37 -1.36
N ALA A 130 22.53 -0.66 -0.11
CA ALA A 130 22.11 -1.88 0.58
C ALA A 130 20.59 -1.89 0.90
N ILE A 131 20.01 -0.72 1.22
CA ILE A 131 18.56 -0.54 1.39
C ILE A 131 17.84 -0.76 0.06
N ALA A 132 18.30 -0.11 -1.01
CA ALA A 132 17.70 -0.20 -2.33
C ALA A 132 17.69 -1.64 -2.86
N GLU A 133 18.79 -2.38 -2.67
CA GLU A 133 18.87 -3.80 -3.01
C GLU A 133 17.80 -4.61 -2.27
N THR A 134 17.69 -4.43 -0.95
CA THR A 134 16.72 -5.18 -0.14
C THR A 134 15.27 -4.81 -0.48
N GLN A 135 14.99 -3.54 -0.76
CA GLN A 135 13.68 -3.10 -1.26
C GLN A 135 13.36 -3.71 -2.63
N GLY A 136 14.35 -3.79 -3.52
CA GLY A 136 14.24 -4.44 -4.82
C GLY A 136 13.86 -5.92 -4.68
N GLN A 137 14.63 -6.66 -3.88
CA GLN A 137 14.39 -8.08 -3.59
C GLN A 137 13.01 -8.33 -2.96
N LEU A 138 12.58 -7.45 -2.04
CA LEU A 138 11.26 -7.57 -1.42
C LEU A 138 10.14 -7.35 -2.43
N ARG A 139 10.28 -6.34 -3.30
CA ARG A 139 9.30 -6.06 -4.36
C ARG A 139 9.25 -7.20 -5.38
N GLU A 140 10.41 -7.70 -5.80
CA GLU A 140 10.53 -8.85 -6.69
C GLU A 140 9.82 -10.07 -6.12
N SER A 141 10.05 -10.39 -4.84
CA SER A 141 9.40 -11.52 -4.16
C SER A 141 7.89 -11.43 -4.31
N HIS A 142 7.28 -10.30 -3.97
CA HIS A 142 5.82 -10.14 -4.12
C HIS A 142 5.35 -10.26 -5.58
N LEU A 143 6.02 -9.61 -6.54
CA LEU A 143 5.64 -9.68 -7.96
C LEU A 143 5.76 -11.10 -8.53
N LYS A 144 6.83 -11.81 -8.19
CA LYS A 144 7.11 -13.19 -8.61
C LYS A 144 5.98 -14.15 -8.21
N TYR A 145 5.45 -14.00 -6.99
CA TYR A 145 4.37 -14.88 -6.52
C TYR A 145 3.00 -14.51 -7.07
N HIS A 146 2.73 -13.24 -7.43
CA HIS A 146 1.56 -12.90 -8.23
C HIS A 146 1.65 -13.54 -9.62
N LEU A 147 2.81 -13.45 -10.29
CA LEU A 147 3.03 -14.08 -11.60
C LEU A 147 2.82 -15.60 -11.55
N SER A 148 3.38 -16.26 -10.54
CA SER A 148 3.26 -17.71 -10.38
C SER A 148 1.83 -18.15 -10.02
N THR A 149 1.12 -17.36 -9.22
CA THR A 149 -0.27 -17.65 -8.84
C THR A 149 -1.20 -17.54 -10.06
N ALA A 150 -1.02 -16.52 -10.89
CA ALA A 150 -1.80 -16.35 -12.12
C ALA A 150 -1.72 -17.58 -13.04
N ALA A 151 -0.54 -18.20 -13.15
CA ALA A 151 -0.31 -19.38 -13.99
C ALA A 151 -1.05 -20.64 -13.51
N LEU A 152 -1.54 -20.68 -12.27
CA LEU A 152 -2.30 -21.79 -11.71
C LEU A 152 -3.80 -21.69 -11.97
N LEU A 153 -4.29 -20.52 -12.42
CA LEU A 153 -5.71 -20.25 -12.60
C LEU A 153 -6.09 -20.31 -14.07
N ASN A 154 -7.29 -20.81 -14.36
CA ASN A 154 -7.85 -20.73 -15.72
C ASN A 154 -8.44 -19.34 -15.99
N GLN A 155 -8.75 -19.03 -17.26
CA GLN A 155 -9.31 -17.72 -17.64
C GLN A 155 -10.62 -17.37 -16.90
N GLY A 156 -11.50 -18.35 -16.67
CA GLY A 156 -12.75 -18.12 -15.94
C GLY A 156 -12.51 -17.73 -14.48
N GLN A 157 -11.54 -18.38 -13.81
CA GLN A 157 -11.14 -18.04 -12.45
C GLN A 157 -10.50 -16.65 -12.38
N MET A 158 -9.71 -16.27 -13.39
CA MET A 158 -9.08 -14.95 -13.48
C MET A 158 -10.12 -13.84 -13.67
N GLN A 159 -11.13 -14.06 -14.54
CA GLN A 159 -12.25 -13.13 -14.72
C GLN A 159 -13.07 -13.01 -13.45
N ARG A 160 -13.41 -14.14 -12.82
CA ARG A 160 -14.14 -14.17 -11.56
C ARG A 160 -13.38 -13.44 -10.46
N TYR A 161 -12.07 -13.65 -10.34
CA TYR A 161 -11.25 -12.91 -9.38
C TYR A 161 -11.36 -11.39 -9.59
N ALA A 162 -11.26 -10.92 -10.83
CA ALA A 162 -11.39 -9.50 -11.15
C ALA A 162 -12.77 -8.93 -10.77
N GLU A 163 -13.86 -9.67 -10.97
CA GLU A 163 -15.21 -9.31 -10.47
C GLU A 163 -15.22 -9.20 -8.95
N LEU A 164 -14.73 -10.23 -8.26
CA LEU A 164 -14.76 -10.33 -6.80
C LEU A 164 -13.93 -9.23 -6.12
N ARG A 165 -12.90 -8.73 -6.81
CA ARG A 165 -12.04 -7.64 -6.35
C ARG A 165 -12.49 -6.26 -6.81
N GLY A 166 -13.51 -6.16 -7.67
CA GLY A 166 -14.02 -4.89 -8.19
C GLY A 166 -13.11 -4.24 -9.24
N TYR A 167 -12.32 -5.02 -9.97
CA TYR A 167 -11.41 -4.53 -11.02
C TYR A 167 -12.05 -4.45 -12.40
N GLN A 168 -13.15 -5.15 -12.62
CA GLN A 168 -13.97 -4.89 -13.79
C GLN A 168 -14.60 -3.51 -13.64
N ARG A 169 -14.23 -2.59 -14.54
CA ARG A 169 -15.02 -1.38 -14.75
C ARG A 169 -16.38 -1.84 -15.27
N ALA A 170 -17.44 -1.19 -14.81
CA ALA A 170 -18.69 -1.24 -15.55
C ALA A 170 -18.39 -0.63 -16.92
N ASP A 171 -18.23 -1.47 -17.94
CA ASP A 171 -18.15 -1.00 -19.32
C ASP A 171 -19.50 -0.34 -19.64
N ASP A 172 -19.50 0.99 -19.67
CA ASP A 172 -20.08 1.82 -20.73
C ASP A 172 -21.41 1.37 -21.38
N THR A 173 -22.36 0.82 -20.61
CA THR A 173 -23.77 0.69 -21.03
C THR A 173 -24.55 1.99 -20.85
N GLY A 174 -23.89 3.14 -21.01
CA GLY A 174 -24.49 4.46 -21.13
C GLY A 174 -24.66 4.80 -22.60
N GLY A 175 -25.69 4.23 -23.24
CA GLY A 175 -26.02 4.52 -24.63
C GLY A 175 -26.25 6.01 -24.86
N HIS A 176 -25.25 6.71 -25.38
CA HIS A 176 -25.41 8.02 -25.98
C HIS A 176 -26.16 7.88 -27.30
N LYS A 177 -27.49 7.88 -27.23
CA LYS A 177 -28.37 8.17 -28.36
C LYS A 177 -28.15 9.63 -28.77
N HIS A 178 -27.22 9.88 -29.68
CA HIS A 178 -27.25 11.10 -30.47
C HIS A 178 -28.32 10.94 -31.56
N ARG A 179 -29.49 11.56 -31.34
CA ARG A 179 -30.41 11.90 -32.44
C ARG A 179 -29.83 13.12 -33.15
N HIS A 180 -29.58 12.95 -34.44
CA HIS A 180 -29.63 14.05 -35.42
C HIS A 180 -30.97 13.95 -36.15
#